data_AF-A0A543IM54-F1
#
_entry.id   AF-A0A543IM54-F1
#
_cell.length_a   1.000
_cell.length_b   1.000
_cell.length_c   1.000
_cell.angle_alpha   90.00
_cell.angle_beta   90.00
_cell.angle_gamma   90.00
#
_symmetry.space_group_name_H-M   'P 1'
#
loop_
_entity.id
_entity.type
_entity.pdbx_description
1 polymer ?
#
loop_
_entity_poly.entity_id
_entity_poly.type
_entity_poly.pdbx_seq_one_letter_code
_entity_poly.pdbx_strand_id
1 'polypeptide(L)'
;MQHYFPTKDEMLLHAFAHVSSSIRSRIDERIRAGAEHRRPISRVLAEALAQFLPLDAERRAEYRVSRAFAGRALDSPALAEIDAATARARLDELAQAVRNGKECGEVAEEVDPRPAAVRLASVTEGLALQVYRAPGELDETALAIIEAELAVVFTGECRQYAPRAARAGR
;
A
#
# COMPACT_ATOMS: atom_id res chain seq x y z
N MET A 1 2.30 -24.99 26.49
CA MET A 1 2.58 -23.85 25.59
C MET A 1 1.34 -23.29 24.88
N GLN A 2 0.12 -23.77 25.14
CA GLN A 2 -1.14 -23.20 24.60
C GLN A 2 -1.90 -22.38 25.66
N HIS A 3 -1.36 -21.22 26.06
CA HIS A 3 -2.07 -20.28 26.95
C HIS A 3 -2.09 -18.82 26.46
N TYR A 4 -1.60 -18.53 25.26
CA TYR A 4 -1.60 -17.16 24.74
C TYR A 4 -2.89 -16.77 24.01
N PHE A 5 -3.67 -17.72 23.49
CA PHE A 5 -4.92 -17.43 22.77
C PHE A 5 -6.01 -18.47 23.12
N PRO A 6 -7.16 -18.02 23.66
CA PRO A 6 -8.30 -18.89 23.95
C PRO A 6 -8.89 -19.56 22.70
N THR A 7 -8.82 -18.91 21.53
CA THR A 7 -9.37 -19.44 20.26
C THR A 7 -8.42 -19.28 19.07
N LYS A 8 -8.67 -20.06 18.01
CA LYS A 8 -7.97 -19.91 16.72
C LYS A 8 -8.19 -18.53 16.09
N ASP A 9 -9.37 -17.95 16.28
CA ASP A 9 -9.73 -16.63 15.76
C ASP A 9 -8.96 -15.52 16.47
N GLU A 10 -8.80 -15.59 17.79
CA GLU A 10 -7.99 -14.64 18.55
C GLU A 10 -6.50 -14.76 18.20
N MET A 11 -5.99 -15.98 18.02
CA MET A 11 -4.62 -16.19 17.55
C MET A 11 -4.41 -15.58 16.16
N LEU A 12 -5.37 -15.79 15.24
CA LEU A 12 -5.30 -15.27 13.89
C LEU A 12 -5.44 -13.75 13.85
N LEU A 13 -6.33 -13.18 14.68
CA LEU A 13 -6.49 -11.74 14.84
C LEU A 13 -5.22 -11.10 15.40
N HIS A 14 -4.60 -11.70 16.42
CA HIS A 14 -3.33 -11.21 16.96
C HIS A 14 -2.22 -11.25 15.90
N ALA A 15 -2.10 -12.36 15.17
CA ALA A 15 -1.13 -12.48 14.08
C ALA A 15 -1.39 -11.42 12.99
N PHE A 16 -2.65 -11.21 12.60
CA PHE A 16 -3.05 -10.21 11.61
C PHE A 16 -2.72 -8.78 12.06
N ALA A 17 -2.99 -8.45 13.33
CA ALA A 17 -2.65 -7.15 13.90
C ALA A 17 -1.13 -6.92 13.91
N HIS A 18 -0.36 -7.95 14.28
CA HIS A 18 1.10 -7.89 14.27
C HIS A 18 1.66 -7.64 12.87
N VAL A 19 1.26 -8.42 11.86
CA VAL A 19 1.74 -8.23 10.48
C VAL A 19 1.27 -6.91 9.88
N SER A 20 0.06 -6.45 10.20
CA SER A 20 -0.44 -5.15 9.75
C SER A 20 0.37 -4.00 10.34
N SER A 21 0.75 -4.09 11.62
CA SER A 21 1.64 -3.12 12.26
C SER A 21 3.04 -3.13 11.65
N SER A 22 3.60 -4.31 11.40
CA SER A 22 4.91 -4.50 10.77
C SER A 22 4.98 -3.83 9.38
N ILE A 23 3.99 -4.09 8.52
CA ILE A 23 3.86 -3.46 7.21
C ILE A 23 3.74 -1.94 7.34
N ARG A 24 2.88 -1.46 8.24
CA ARG A 24 2.68 -0.02 8.46
C ARG A 24 3.97 0.67 8.90
N SER A 25 4.73 0.10 9.84
CA SER A 25 6.01 0.67 10.27
C SER A 25 6.98 0.85 9.11
N ARG A 26 7.11 -0.15 8.23
CA ARG A 26 7.95 -0.05 7.03
C ARG A 26 7.45 1.01 6.03
N ILE A 27 6.13 1.17 5.89
CA ILE A 27 5.54 2.23 5.05
C ILE A 27 5.83 3.62 5.62
N ASP A 28 5.63 3.80 6.93
CA ASP A 28 5.86 5.08 7.62
C ASP A 28 7.34 5.52 7.53
N GLU A 29 8.27 4.57 7.60
CA GLU A 29 9.70 4.84 7.37
C GLU A 29 9.97 5.38 5.95
N ARG A 30 9.34 4.78 4.93
CA ARG A 30 9.48 5.23 3.53
C ARG A 30 8.87 6.60 3.31
N ILE A 31 7.71 6.87 3.92
CA ILE A 31 7.07 8.18 3.89
C ILE A 31 7.99 9.24 4.52
N ARG A 32 8.55 8.95 5.69
CA ARG A 32 9.47 9.85 6.40
C ARG A 32 10.73 10.13 5.60
N ALA A 33 11.40 9.10 5.11
CA ALA A 33 12.59 9.23 4.27
C ALA A 33 12.29 9.95 2.95
N GLY A 34 11.11 9.71 2.37
CA GLY A 34 10.60 10.41 1.20
C GLY A 34 10.48 11.92 1.42
N ALA A 35 9.88 12.32 2.53
CA ALA A 35 9.74 13.72 2.91
C ALA A 35 11.11 14.38 3.19
N GLU A 36 12.00 13.69 3.92
CA GLU A 36 13.35 14.17 4.23
C GLU A 36 14.18 14.43 2.97
N HIS A 37 14.14 13.49 2.02
CA HIS A 37 14.89 13.57 0.77
C HIS A 37 14.12 14.25 -0.37
N ARG A 38 12.96 14.84 -0.09
CA ARG A 38 12.12 15.55 -1.08
C ARG A 38 11.84 14.72 -2.34
N ARG A 39 11.56 13.43 -2.14
CA ARG A 39 11.29 12.48 -3.22
C ARG A 39 9.88 12.70 -3.76
N PRO A 40 9.63 12.44 -5.05
CA PRO A 40 8.28 12.47 -5.60
C PRO A 40 7.33 11.53 -4.82
N ILE A 41 6.10 11.97 -4.59
CA ILE A 41 5.06 11.19 -3.90
C ILE A 41 4.84 9.87 -4.62
N SER A 42 4.79 9.89 -5.95
CA SER A 42 4.73 8.69 -6.80
C SER A 42 5.81 7.66 -6.47
N ARG A 43 7.06 8.08 -6.25
CA ARG A 43 8.17 7.19 -5.89
C ARG A 43 8.03 6.60 -4.49
N VAL A 44 7.63 7.42 -3.51
CA VAL A 44 7.36 6.95 -2.14
C VAL A 44 6.20 5.96 -2.14
N LEU A 45 5.16 6.22 -2.94
CA LEU A 45 3.98 5.37 -3.03
C LEU A 45 4.31 4.03 -3.70
N ALA A 46 5.18 4.00 -4.72
CA ALA A 46 5.67 2.75 -5.32
C ALA A 46 6.35 1.86 -4.26
N GLU A 47 7.23 2.44 -3.44
CA GLU A 47 7.92 1.69 -2.37
C GLU A 47 6.98 1.21 -1.26
N ALA A 48 5.96 2.01 -0.94
CA ALA A 48 4.93 1.65 0.02
C ALA A 48 4.05 0.49 -0.49
N LEU A 49 3.58 0.55 -1.74
CA LEU A 49 2.79 -0.52 -2.36
C LEU A 49 3.60 -1.82 -2.48
N ALA A 50 4.91 -1.72 -2.75
CA ALA A 50 5.81 -2.87 -2.77
C ALA A 50 5.94 -3.59 -1.40
N GLN A 51 5.53 -2.97 -0.29
CA GLN A 51 5.53 -3.63 1.03
C GLN A 51 4.43 -4.69 1.17
N PHE A 52 3.41 -4.64 0.32
CA PHE A 52 2.35 -5.66 0.26
C PHE A 52 2.70 -6.84 -0.65
N LEU A 53 3.76 -6.72 -1.45
CA LEU A 53 4.20 -7.78 -2.35
C LEU A 53 5.08 -8.80 -1.60
N PRO A 54 4.84 -10.12 -1.77
CA PRO A 54 5.58 -11.18 -1.11
C PRO A 54 6.96 -11.44 -1.75
N LEU A 55 7.81 -10.42 -1.79
CA LEU A 55 9.11 -10.40 -2.48
C LEU A 55 10.29 -10.90 -1.62
N ASP A 56 10.04 -11.22 -0.35
CA ASP A 56 11.02 -11.86 0.53
C ASP A 56 10.33 -12.78 1.56
N ALA A 57 11.14 -13.47 2.36
CA ALA A 57 10.63 -14.45 3.34
C ALA A 57 9.68 -13.83 4.38
N GLU A 58 9.98 -12.61 4.83
CA GLU A 58 9.17 -11.88 5.80
C GLU A 58 7.81 -11.51 5.19
N ARG A 59 7.82 -10.82 4.05
CA ARG A 59 6.60 -10.40 3.33
C ARG A 59 5.78 -11.59 2.83
N ARG A 60 6.42 -12.74 2.54
CA ARG A 60 5.71 -14.01 2.26
C ARG A 60 4.97 -14.55 3.48
N ALA A 61 5.55 -14.44 4.67
CA ALA A 61 4.87 -14.85 5.90
C ALA A 61 3.69 -13.92 6.20
N GLU A 62 3.87 -12.61 6.08
CA GLU A 62 2.82 -11.61 6.27
C GLU A 62 1.66 -11.78 5.27
N TYR A 63 1.97 -12.06 4.00
CA TYR A 63 0.97 -12.37 2.98
C TYR A 63 0.12 -13.59 3.36
N ARG A 64 0.75 -14.67 3.85
CA ARG A 64 0.03 -15.88 4.29
C ARG A 64 -0.92 -15.61 5.45
N VAL A 65 -0.47 -14.85 6.45
CA VAL A 65 -1.31 -14.45 7.59
C VAL A 65 -2.49 -13.62 7.11
N SER A 66 -2.24 -12.62 6.25
CA SER A 66 -3.28 -11.76 5.69
C SER A 66 -4.31 -12.55 4.88
N ARG A 67 -3.87 -13.50 4.04
CA ARG A 67 -4.77 -14.37 3.26
C ARG A 67 -5.55 -15.34 4.14
N ALA A 68 -4.93 -15.90 5.18
CA ALA A 68 -5.62 -16.76 6.13
C ALA A 68 -6.70 -15.98 6.91
N PHE A 69 -6.38 -14.75 7.33
CA PHE A 69 -7.33 -13.84 7.98
C PHE A 69 -8.52 -13.52 7.06
N ALA A 70 -8.26 -13.07 5.83
CA ALA A 70 -9.30 -12.76 4.86
C ALA A 70 -10.17 -13.99 4.53
N GLY A 71 -9.57 -15.18 4.40
CA GLY A 71 -10.33 -16.42 4.22
C GLY A 71 -11.24 -16.74 5.40
N ARG A 72 -10.75 -16.59 6.63
CA ARG A 72 -11.54 -16.84 7.85
C ARG A 72 -12.65 -15.80 8.05
N ALA A 73 -12.42 -14.55 7.63
CA ALA A 73 -13.38 -13.46 7.70
C ALA A 73 -14.67 -13.74 6.91
N LEU A 74 -14.62 -14.56 5.86
CA LEU A 74 -15.81 -14.99 5.11
C LEU A 74 -16.85 -15.72 5.98
N ASP A 75 -16.39 -16.39 7.04
CA ASP A 75 -17.22 -17.21 7.93
C ASP A 75 -17.26 -16.66 9.37
N SER A 76 -16.76 -15.44 9.63
CA SER A 76 -16.76 -14.81 10.96
C SER A 76 -17.15 -13.35 10.86
N PRO A 77 -18.37 -12.97 11.29
CA PRO A 77 -18.83 -11.58 11.25
C PRO A 77 -17.86 -10.61 11.96
N ALA A 78 -17.34 -11.00 13.12
CA ALA A 78 -16.40 -10.18 13.88
C ALA A 78 -15.08 -9.92 13.13
N LEU A 79 -14.55 -10.94 12.43
CA LEU A 79 -13.33 -10.76 11.64
C LEU A 79 -13.59 -10.05 10.31
N ALA A 80 -14.78 -10.22 9.73
CA ALA A 80 -15.22 -9.48 8.53
C ALA A 80 -15.28 -7.97 8.79
N GLU A 81 -15.77 -7.53 9.95
CA GLU A 81 -15.76 -6.12 10.34
C GLU A 81 -14.34 -5.55 10.38
N ILE A 82 -13.40 -6.31 10.93
CA ILE A 82 -11.99 -5.92 11.04
C ILE A 82 -11.32 -5.89 9.65
N ASP A 83 -11.57 -6.88 8.81
CA ASP A 83 -11.07 -6.93 7.43
C ASP A 83 -11.56 -5.73 6.62
N ALA A 84 -12.87 -5.46 6.66
CA ALA A 84 -13.51 -4.35 5.97
C ALA A 84 -13.01 -2.98 6.48
N ALA A 85 -12.82 -2.83 7.79
CA ALA A 85 -12.26 -1.61 8.37
C ALA A 85 -10.80 -1.40 7.92
N THR A 86 -10.00 -2.47 7.89
CA THR A 86 -8.61 -2.42 7.45
C THR A 86 -8.51 -2.07 5.97
N ALA A 87 -9.33 -2.68 5.12
CA ALA A 87 -9.40 -2.36 3.70
C ALA A 87 -9.82 -0.90 3.47
N ARG A 88 -10.80 -0.39 4.22
CA ARG A 88 -11.24 1.01 4.15
C ARG A 88 -10.13 1.98 4.52
N ALA A 89 -9.43 1.73 5.62
CA ALA A 89 -8.30 2.55 6.05
C ALA A 89 -7.23 2.64 4.95
N ARG A 90 -6.86 1.50 4.33
CA ARG A 90 -5.91 1.48 3.20
C ARG A 90 -6.39 2.32 2.01
N LEU A 91 -7.67 2.23 1.66
CA LEU A 91 -8.23 3.04 0.57
C LEU A 91 -8.22 4.53 0.90
N ASP A 92 -8.48 4.90 2.15
CA ASP A 92 -8.47 6.29 2.60
C ASP A 92 -7.04 6.86 2.61
N GLU A 93 -6.05 6.06 3.04
CA GLU A 93 -4.61 6.37 2.98
C GLU A 93 -4.15 6.59 1.51
N LEU A 94 -4.53 5.70 0.59
CA LEU A 94 -4.21 5.83 -0.84
C LEU A 94 -4.89 7.05 -1.47
N ALA A 95 -6.16 7.29 -1.16
CA ALA A 95 -6.87 8.47 -1.64
C ALA A 95 -6.23 9.76 -1.10
N GLN A 96 -5.69 9.73 0.13
CA GLN A 96 -4.94 10.86 0.67
C GLN A 96 -3.62 11.08 -0.08
N ALA A 97 -2.90 10.02 -0.44
CA ALA A 97 -1.68 10.15 -1.24
C ALA A 97 -1.97 10.80 -2.62
N VAL A 98 -3.09 10.44 -3.25
CA VAL A 98 -3.53 11.07 -4.51
C VAL A 98 -3.87 12.55 -4.29
N ARG A 99 -4.60 12.91 -3.22
CA ARG A 99 -4.88 14.31 -2.86
C ARG A 99 -3.59 15.12 -2.65
N ASN A 100 -2.64 14.57 -1.90
CA ASN A 100 -1.33 15.20 -1.69
C ASN A 100 -0.60 15.38 -3.04
N GLY A 101 -0.71 14.41 -3.95
CA GLY A 101 -0.22 14.52 -5.32
C GLY A 101 -0.79 15.71 -6.08
N LYS A 102 -2.10 15.98 -5.94
CA LYS A 102 -2.76 17.15 -6.57
C LYS A 102 -2.21 18.47 -6.00
N GLU A 103 -2.12 18.55 -4.68
CA GLU A 103 -1.56 19.71 -3.99
C GLU A 103 -0.09 19.99 -4.40
N CYS A 104 0.72 18.93 -4.51
CA CYS A 104 2.10 19.01 -5.00
C CYS A 104 2.15 19.43 -6.47
N GLY A 105 1.21 18.98 -7.31
CA GLY A 105 1.23 19.10 -8.76
C GLY A 105 1.66 17.83 -9.50
N GLU A 106 1.86 16.71 -8.80
CA GLU A 106 2.14 15.40 -9.42
C GLU A 106 0.89 14.76 -10.01
N VAL A 107 -0.31 15.12 -9.55
CA VAL A 107 -1.60 14.58 -10.02
C VAL A 107 -2.44 15.71 -10.58
N ALA A 108 -3.13 15.47 -11.69
CA ALA A 108 -4.00 16.46 -12.32
C ALA A 108 -5.30 16.72 -11.50
N GLU A 109 -5.87 17.92 -11.60
CA GLU A 109 -7.00 18.35 -10.76
C GLU A 109 -8.29 17.57 -11.02
N GLU A 110 -8.44 17.04 -12.23
CA GLU A 110 -9.57 16.24 -12.68
C GLU A 110 -9.56 14.79 -12.16
N VAL A 111 -8.42 14.31 -11.64
CA VAL A 111 -8.32 12.94 -11.10
C VAL A 111 -9.13 12.85 -9.81
N ASP A 112 -10.11 11.94 -9.80
CA ASP A 112 -10.83 11.57 -8.58
C ASP A 112 -9.96 10.64 -7.71
N PRO A 113 -9.63 11.05 -6.46
CA PRO A 113 -8.82 10.25 -5.56
C PRO A 113 -9.39 8.88 -5.23
N ARG A 114 -10.72 8.72 -5.16
CA ARG A 114 -11.32 7.48 -4.67
C ARG A 114 -11.23 6.33 -5.69
N PRO A 115 -11.61 6.50 -6.97
CA PRO A 115 -11.38 5.49 -8.01
C PRO A 115 -9.89 5.16 -8.20
N ALA A 116 -9.01 6.16 -8.16
CA ALA A 116 -7.56 5.95 -8.25
C ALA A 116 -7.04 5.06 -7.11
N ALA A 117 -7.45 5.33 -5.87
CA ALA A 117 -7.10 4.52 -4.71
C ALA A 117 -7.60 3.06 -4.83
N VAL A 118 -8.86 2.88 -5.27
CA VAL A 118 -9.43 1.53 -5.47
C VAL A 118 -8.66 0.77 -6.54
N ARG A 119 -8.31 1.41 -7.67
CA ARG A 119 -7.51 0.79 -8.74
C ARG A 119 -6.13 0.35 -8.23
N LEU A 120 -5.38 1.25 -7.58
CA LEU A 120 -4.04 0.97 -7.07
C LEU A 120 -4.06 -0.18 -6.04
N ALA A 121 -5.02 -0.18 -5.11
CA ALA A 121 -5.20 -1.26 -4.14
C ALA A 121 -5.50 -2.60 -4.84
N SER A 122 -6.41 -2.59 -5.83
CA SER A 122 -6.85 -3.79 -6.53
C SER A 122 -5.71 -4.42 -7.35
N VAL A 123 -4.94 -3.60 -8.06
CA VAL A 123 -3.77 -4.08 -8.80
C VAL A 123 -2.72 -4.64 -7.84
N THR A 124 -2.42 -3.93 -6.75
CA THR A 124 -1.43 -4.37 -5.75
C THR A 124 -1.82 -5.72 -5.14
N GLU A 125 -3.09 -5.92 -4.78
CA GLU A 125 -3.57 -7.19 -4.25
C GLU A 125 -3.50 -8.33 -5.28
N GLY A 126 -3.87 -8.05 -6.54
CA GLY A 126 -3.74 -8.99 -7.65
C GLY A 126 -2.29 -9.41 -7.90
N LEU A 127 -1.37 -8.44 -7.91
CA LEU A 127 0.06 -8.69 -8.05
C LEU A 127 0.62 -9.51 -6.89
N ALA A 128 0.25 -9.20 -5.65
CA ALA A 128 0.68 -9.96 -4.48
C ALA A 128 0.31 -11.45 -4.61
N LEU A 129 -0.89 -11.75 -5.12
CA LEU A 129 -1.32 -13.12 -5.41
C LEU A 129 -0.48 -13.79 -6.51
N GLN A 130 -0.17 -13.08 -7.60
CA GLN A 130 0.63 -13.64 -8.69
C GLN A 130 2.07 -13.90 -8.26
N VAL A 131 2.72 -12.93 -7.59
CA VAL A 131 4.07 -13.07 -7.04
C VAL A 131 4.14 -14.22 -6.04
N TYR A 132 3.12 -14.39 -5.18
CA TYR A 132 3.10 -15.51 -4.25
C TYR A 132 3.14 -16.89 -4.93
N ARG A 133 2.45 -17.01 -6.09
CA ARG A 133 2.34 -18.24 -6.88
C ARG A 133 3.61 -18.56 -7.68
N ALA A 134 4.32 -17.54 -8.16
CA ALA A 134 5.54 -17.68 -8.97
C ALA A 134 6.69 -16.85 -8.35
N PRO A 135 7.21 -17.26 -7.19
CA PRO A 135 8.21 -16.48 -6.44
C PRO A 135 9.51 -16.31 -7.23
N GLY A 136 10.00 -15.08 -7.36
CA GLY A 136 11.23 -14.76 -8.08
C GLY A 136 11.05 -14.59 -9.59
N GLU A 137 9.98 -15.13 -10.18
CA GLU A 137 9.71 -15.00 -11.62
C GLU A 137 9.02 -13.68 -11.97
N LEU A 138 8.15 -13.19 -11.08
CA LEU A 138 7.32 -12.01 -11.34
C LEU A 138 7.74 -10.79 -10.53
N ASP A 139 8.80 -10.88 -9.71
CA ASP A 139 9.18 -9.85 -8.74
C ASP A 139 9.45 -8.49 -9.41
N GLU A 140 10.34 -8.46 -10.41
CA GLU A 140 10.66 -7.24 -11.18
C GLU A 140 9.45 -6.76 -12.00
N THR A 141 8.71 -7.70 -12.59
CA THR A 141 7.51 -7.39 -13.38
C THR A 141 6.42 -6.74 -12.53
N ALA A 142 6.20 -7.22 -11.31
CA ALA A 142 5.21 -6.68 -10.39
C ALA A 142 5.57 -5.25 -9.94
N LEU A 143 6.85 -5.00 -9.66
CA LEU A 143 7.33 -3.65 -9.34
C LEU A 143 7.15 -2.70 -10.54
N ALA A 144 7.49 -3.16 -11.75
CA ALA A 144 7.30 -2.37 -12.98
C ALA A 144 5.82 -2.05 -13.25
N ILE A 145 4.90 -2.98 -12.97
CA ILE A 145 3.45 -2.74 -13.09
C ILE A 145 2.98 -1.70 -12.06
N ILE A 146 3.46 -1.77 -10.80
CA ILE A 146 3.14 -0.72 -9.80
C ILE A 146 3.59 0.66 -10.30
N GLU A 147 4.82 0.77 -10.82
CA GLU A 147 5.33 2.03 -11.37
C GLU A 147 4.49 2.52 -12.56
N ALA A 148 4.12 1.62 -13.48
CA ALA A 148 3.28 1.96 -14.63
C ALA A 148 1.88 2.44 -14.22
N GLU A 149 1.25 1.78 -13.25
CA GLU A 149 -0.06 2.17 -12.72
C GLU A 149 -0.02 3.52 -12.03
N LEU A 150 1.05 3.80 -11.28
CA LEU A 150 1.29 5.10 -10.68
C LEU A 150 1.52 6.17 -11.75
N ALA A 151 2.27 5.88 -12.82
CA ALA A 151 2.51 6.84 -13.90
C ALA A 151 1.22 7.24 -14.65
N VAL A 152 0.16 6.41 -14.62
CA VAL A 152 -1.16 6.79 -15.17
C VAL A 152 -1.87 7.82 -14.28
N VAL A 153 -1.61 7.83 -12.97
CA VAL A 153 -2.28 8.72 -11.99
C VAL A 153 -1.43 9.96 -11.69
N PHE A 154 -0.11 9.78 -11.55
CA PHE A 154 0.88 10.80 -11.19
C PHE A 154 1.63 11.26 -12.45
N THR A 155 0.95 12.01 -13.30
CA THR A 155 1.46 12.44 -14.62
C THR A 155 2.25 13.75 -14.60
N GLY A 156 2.24 14.47 -13.47
CA GLY A 156 2.87 15.76 -13.31
C GLY A 156 4.16 15.73 -12.49
N GLU A 157 4.64 16.92 -12.12
CA GLU A 157 5.82 17.11 -11.28
C GLU A 157 5.48 17.93 -10.04
N CYS A 158 6.07 17.57 -8.89
CA CYS A 158 5.83 18.32 -7.66
C CYS A 158 6.45 19.73 -7.72
N ARG A 159 5.59 20.75 -7.68
CA ARG A 159 5.92 22.18 -7.63
C ARG A 159 6.52 22.62 -6.29
N GLN A 160 6.43 21.79 -5.25
CA GLN A 160 7.03 22.06 -3.94
C GLN A 160 8.55 21.82 -3.94
N TYR A 161 9.04 20.94 -4.82
CA TYR A 161 10.46 20.56 -4.91
C TYR A 161 11.14 21.08 -6.19
N ALA A 162 10.39 21.69 -7.12
CA ALA A 162 10.95 22.37 -8.28
C ALA A 162 11.91 23.52 -7.88
N PRO A 163 13.07 23.69 -8.56
CA PRO A 163 14.00 24.77 -8.27
C PRO A 163 13.34 26.15 -8.45
N ARG A 164 13.69 27.09 -7.57
CA ARG A 164 13.08 28.44 -7.38
C ARG A 164 12.90 29.31 -8.64
N ALA A 165 13.47 28.96 -9.78
CA ALA A 165 13.42 29.76 -11.02
C ALA A 165 12.02 29.82 -11.66
N ALA A 166 11.10 28.89 -11.36
CA ALA A 166 9.76 28.85 -11.96
C ALA A 166 8.69 29.67 -11.21
N ARG A 167 9.03 30.35 -10.10
CA ARG A 167 8.07 31.10 -9.26
C ARG A 167 8.02 32.60 -9.50
N ALA A 168 8.86 33.14 -10.39
CA ALA A 168 8.90 34.58 -10.72
C ALA A 168 8.36 34.81 -12.14
N GLY A 169 7.05 34.73 -12.31
CA GLY A 169 6.41 34.89 -13.61
C GLY A 169 4.89 34.81 -13.56
N ARG A 170 4.28 35.49 -12.60
CA ARG A 170 2.86 35.88 -12.61
C ARG A 170 2.72 37.23 -11.93
#